data_AF-A0A942ZN66-F1
#
_entry.id   AF-A0A942ZN66-F1
#
_cell.length_a   1.000
_cell.length_b   1.000
_cell.length_c   1.000
_cell.angle_alpha   90.00
_cell.angle_beta   90.00
_cell.angle_gamma   90.00
#
_symmetry.space_group_name_H-M   'P 1'
#
loop_
_entity.id
_entity.type
_entity.pdbx_description
1 polymer ?
#
loop_
_entity_poly.entity_id
_entity_poly.type
_entity_poly.pdbx_seq_one_letter_code
_entity_poly.pdbx_strand_id
1 'polypeptide(L)'
;MIQGFSEQTKPLTDYEDKVILPLIVQGLHGKVGKYKAITNKAMCSALKSYGCKIDSPRIRKIINHIRLSGMVIGLIATSEGYYIAETRKELEDYLRSLEGREGAIHAVRKSLEKQLQLYDK
;
A
#
# COMPACT_ATOMS: atom_id res chain seq x y z
N MET A 1 -9.97 12.27 5.63
CA MET A 1 -9.73 11.08 6.48
C MET A 1 -10.83 10.07 6.15
N ILE A 2 -10.52 8.79 5.97
CA ILE A 2 -11.55 7.77 5.68
C ILE A 2 -12.14 7.29 7.01
N GLN A 3 -13.47 7.35 7.15
CA GLN A 3 -14.17 6.91 8.37
C GLN A 3 -13.85 5.45 8.66
N GLY A 4 -13.50 5.13 9.92
CA GLY A 4 -13.09 3.78 10.33
C GLY A 4 -11.63 3.42 10.03
N PHE A 5 -10.87 4.27 9.32
CA PHE A 5 -9.47 4.04 8.97
C PHE A 5 -8.54 5.14 9.51
N SER A 6 -8.87 5.73 10.66
CA SER A 6 -8.12 6.85 11.25
C SER A 6 -6.64 6.52 11.42
N GLU A 7 -6.30 5.34 11.95
CA GLU A 7 -4.90 4.91 12.15
C GLU A 7 -4.12 4.80 10.83
N GLN A 8 -4.73 4.22 9.81
CA GLN A 8 -4.14 4.05 8.49
C GLN A 8 -4.05 5.39 7.74
N THR A 9 -4.92 6.35 8.05
CA THR A 9 -4.98 7.67 7.41
C THR A 9 -4.33 8.81 8.19
N LYS A 10 -3.76 8.55 9.38
CA LYS A 10 -2.85 9.49 10.07
C LYS A 10 -1.75 10.01 9.12
N PRO A 11 -1.13 11.16 9.34
CA PRO A 11 0.11 11.50 8.65
C PRO A 11 1.26 10.55 9.01
N LEU A 12 2.35 10.57 8.22
CA LEU A 12 3.63 10.02 8.67
C LEU A 12 4.15 10.87 9.82
N THR A 13 4.80 10.24 10.79
CA THR A 13 5.52 10.98 11.84
C THR A 13 6.87 11.46 11.32
N ASP A 14 7.47 12.46 11.97
CA ASP A 14 8.83 12.92 11.65
C ASP A 14 9.86 11.78 11.64
N TYR A 15 9.75 10.83 12.56
CA TYR A 15 10.63 9.66 12.59
C TYR A 15 10.43 8.77 11.36
N GLU A 16 9.19 8.53 10.95
CA GLU A 16 8.92 7.71 9.78
C GLU A 16 9.34 8.39 8.49
N ASP A 17 9.08 9.69 8.37
CA ASP A 17 9.39 10.48 7.19
C ASP A 17 10.90 10.68 7.01
N LYS A 18 11.62 11.02 8.10
CA LYS A 18 13.04 11.36 8.03
C LYS A 18 13.97 10.17 8.20
N VAL A 19 13.52 9.08 8.84
CA VAL A 19 14.38 7.91 9.14
C VAL A 19 13.92 6.66 8.38
N ILE A 20 12.65 6.27 8.52
CA ILE A 20 12.19 4.98 7.99
C ILE A 20 11.97 5.00 6.48
N LEU A 21 11.36 6.06 5.97
CA LEU A 21 11.02 6.21 4.56
C LEU A 21 12.26 6.12 3.66
N PRO A 22 13.38 6.84 3.91
CA PRO A 22 14.60 6.71 3.12
C PRO A 22 15.15 5.28 3.09
N LEU A 23 15.15 4.57 4.24
CA LEU A 23 15.62 3.19 4.34
C LEU A 23 14.73 2.23 3.52
N ILE A 24 13.42 2.44 3.55
CA ILE A 24 12.47 1.65 2.75
C ILE A 24 12.70 1.90 1.26
N VAL A 25 12.82 3.16 0.82
CA VAL A 25 13.08 3.52 -0.59
C VAL A 25 14.38 2.87 -1.07
N GLN A 26 15.45 2.98 -0.29
CA GLN A 26 16.74 2.33 -0.59
C GLN A 26 16.59 0.81 -0.70
N GLY A 27 15.87 0.17 0.23
CA GLY A 27 15.64 -1.28 0.22
C GLY A 27 14.79 -1.76 -0.96
N LEU A 28 13.97 -0.90 -1.55
CA LEU A 28 13.12 -1.19 -2.70
C LEU A 28 13.86 -1.13 -4.04
N HIS A 29 14.94 -0.36 -4.17
CA HIS A 29 15.67 -0.20 -5.44
C HIS A 29 16.09 -1.54 -6.09
N GLY A 30 16.40 -2.56 -5.28
CA GLY A 30 16.78 -3.89 -5.78
C GLY A 30 15.61 -4.83 -6.08
N LYS A 31 14.36 -4.42 -5.84
CA LYS A 31 13.15 -5.28 -5.85
C LYS A 31 12.42 -5.23 -7.18
N VAL A 32 13.15 -5.30 -8.30
CA VAL A 32 12.56 -5.30 -9.66
C VAL A 32 12.07 -6.71 -10.01
N GLY A 33 10.81 -6.78 -10.42
CA GLY A 33 10.12 -8.01 -10.82
C GLY A 33 9.46 -8.74 -9.64
N LYS A 34 8.35 -9.43 -9.94
CA LYS A 34 7.50 -10.13 -8.97
C LYS A 34 8.28 -11.15 -8.11
N TYR A 35 9.25 -11.84 -8.71
CA TYR A 35 10.09 -12.84 -8.03
C TYR A 35 10.99 -12.25 -6.93
N LYS A 36 11.23 -10.92 -6.94
CA LYS A 36 11.96 -10.22 -5.88
C LYS A 36 11.05 -9.57 -4.83
N ALA A 37 9.75 -9.84 -4.86
CA ALA A 37 8.80 -9.24 -3.94
C ALA A 37 9.24 -9.40 -2.48
N ILE A 38 9.13 -8.31 -1.72
CA ILE A 38 9.42 -8.31 -0.29
C ILE A 38 8.13 -8.20 0.51
N THR A 39 7.94 -9.10 1.46
CA THR A 39 6.75 -9.11 2.32
C THR A 39 6.85 -8.03 3.39
N ASN A 40 5.71 -7.56 3.88
CA ASN A 40 5.64 -6.62 5.00
C ASN A 40 6.38 -7.16 6.25
N LYS A 41 6.25 -8.46 6.54
CA LYS A 41 6.95 -9.13 7.64
C LYS A 41 8.47 -9.06 7.46
N ALA A 42 8.97 -9.35 6.26
CA ALA A 42 10.40 -9.29 5.97
C ALA A 42 10.95 -7.85 6.09
N MET A 43 10.20 -6.84 5.63
CA MET A 43 10.57 -5.43 5.81
C MET A 43 10.63 -5.05 7.29
N CYS A 44 9.64 -5.44 8.09
CA CYS A 44 9.64 -5.23 9.54
C CYS A 44 10.88 -5.85 10.19
N SER A 45 11.21 -7.11 9.86
CA SER A 45 12.38 -7.79 10.41
C SER A 45 13.68 -7.09 10.04
N ALA A 46 13.84 -6.69 8.77
CA ALA A 46 15.04 -5.99 8.32
C ALA A 46 15.21 -4.62 9.01
N LEU A 47 14.13 -3.83 9.13
CA LEU A 47 14.20 -2.54 9.82
C LEU A 47 14.52 -2.72 11.31
N LYS A 48 13.95 -3.73 11.97
CA LYS A 48 14.26 -4.05 13.37
C LYS A 48 15.72 -4.46 13.57
N SER A 49 16.34 -5.19 12.62
CA SER A 49 17.77 -5.50 12.72
C SER A 49 18.67 -4.28 12.59
N TYR A 50 18.19 -3.18 11.99
CA TYR A 50 18.84 -1.87 12.00
C TYR A 50 18.47 -1.02 13.24
N GLY A 51 17.84 -1.60 14.26
CA GLY A 51 17.42 -0.89 15.48
C GLY A 51 16.18 -0.02 15.31
N CYS A 52 15.49 -0.07 14.17
CA CYS A 52 14.31 0.75 13.93
C CYS A 52 13.08 0.19 14.65
N LYS A 53 12.29 1.09 15.25
CA LYS A 53 11.00 0.76 15.87
C LYS A 53 9.87 1.05 14.89
N ILE A 54 9.34 0.00 14.26
CA ILE A 54 8.23 0.10 13.31
C ILE A 54 7.36 -1.15 13.36
N ASP A 55 6.08 -0.99 13.06
CA ASP A 55 5.11 -2.08 12.97
C ASP A 55 4.55 -2.26 11.54
N SER A 56 3.84 -3.37 11.35
CA SER A 56 3.27 -3.75 10.06
C SER A 56 2.26 -2.73 9.49
N PRO A 57 1.29 -2.20 10.27
CA PRO A 57 0.42 -1.11 9.82
C PRO A 57 1.17 0.12 9.32
N ARG A 58 2.21 0.59 10.03
CA ARG A 58 2.99 1.75 9.63
C ARG A 58 3.81 1.49 8.36
N ILE A 59 4.36 0.29 8.16
CA ILE A 59 5.00 -0.05 6.87
C ILE A 59 4.00 0.05 5.71
N ARG A 60 2.79 -0.50 5.84
CA ARG A 60 1.77 -0.42 4.77
C ARG A 60 1.47 1.03 4.39
N LYS A 61 1.43 1.90 5.39
CA LYS A 61 1.19 3.33 5.23
C LYS A 61 2.34 4.04 4.51
N ILE A 62 3.58 3.76 4.88
CA ILE A 62 4.76 4.31 4.20
C ILE A 62 4.82 3.84 2.75
N ILE A 63 4.57 2.55 2.49
CA ILE A 63 4.47 2.03 1.11
C ILE A 63 3.38 2.76 0.32
N ASN A 64 2.22 2.99 0.91
CA ASN A 64 1.16 3.74 0.24
C ASN A 64 1.58 5.19 -0.05
N HIS A 65 2.28 5.84 0.89
CA HIS A 65 2.83 7.18 0.68
C HIS A 65 3.82 7.23 -0.49
N ILE A 66 4.74 6.26 -0.58
CA ILE A 66 5.68 6.13 -1.71
C ILE A 66 4.93 5.97 -3.05
N ARG A 67 3.89 5.13 -3.08
CA ARG A 67 3.09 4.87 -4.29
C ARG A 67 2.31 6.10 -4.76
N LEU A 68 1.74 6.86 -3.83
CA LEU A 68 0.98 8.07 -4.15
C LEU A 68 1.87 9.26 -4.55
N SER A 69 3.07 9.35 -3.98
CA SER A 69 4.04 10.41 -4.29
C SER A 69 4.88 10.13 -5.54
N GLY A 70 4.96 8.87 -5.99
CA GLY A 70 5.80 8.47 -7.11
C GLY A 70 7.29 8.43 -6.77
N MET A 71 7.68 8.42 -5.48
CA MET A 71 9.09 8.33 -5.06
C MET A 71 9.78 7.06 -5.59
N VAL A 72 9.03 5.97 -5.74
CA VAL A 72 9.48 4.75 -6.41
C VAL A 72 8.50 4.45 -7.55
N ILE A 73 8.96 4.69 -8.78
CA ILE A 73 8.16 4.50 -9.99
C ILE A 73 7.85 3.01 -10.17
N GLY A 74 6.58 2.70 -10.45
CA GLY A 74 6.15 1.33 -10.72
C GLY A 74 6.06 0.41 -9.49
N LEU A 75 6.01 0.97 -8.27
CA LEU A 75 5.86 0.18 -7.05
C LEU A 75 4.48 -0.50 -6.96
N ILE A 76 4.46 -1.82 -7.16
CA ILE A 76 3.30 -2.70 -7.07
C ILE A 76 3.19 -3.29 -5.65
N ALA A 77 1.95 -3.43 -5.17
CA ALA A 77 1.64 -4.08 -3.90
C ALA A 77 0.59 -5.18 -4.10
N THR A 78 0.98 -6.43 -3.88
CA THR A 78 0.12 -7.62 -3.96
C THR A 78 0.13 -8.42 -2.66
N SER A 79 -0.61 -9.53 -2.61
CA SER A 79 -0.54 -10.50 -1.50
C SER A 79 0.85 -11.13 -1.32
N GLU A 80 1.65 -11.19 -2.39
CA GLU A 80 3.02 -11.74 -2.34
C GLU A 80 4.04 -10.73 -1.79
N GLY A 81 3.68 -9.44 -1.73
CA GLY A 81 4.51 -8.38 -1.18
C GLY A 81 4.62 -7.17 -2.10
N TYR A 82 5.72 -6.46 -1.96
CA TYR A 82 6.00 -5.21 -2.66
C TYR A 82 7.19 -5.39 -3.61
N TYR A 83 7.05 -4.91 -4.84
CA TYR A 83 8.11 -4.96 -5.86
C TYR A 83 7.91 -3.83 -6.88
N ILE A 84 8.96 -3.52 -7.62
CA ILE A 84 8.95 -2.60 -8.75
C ILE A 84 8.59 -3.41 -10.00
N ALA A 85 7.60 -2.95 -10.76
CA ALA A 85 7.22 -3.57 -12.03
C ALA A 85 8.44 -3.69 -12.96
N GLU A 86 8.66 -4.88 -13.52
CA GLU A 86 9.76 -5.14 -14.45
C GLU A 86 9.38 -4.73 -15.88
N THR A 87 8.07 -4.75 -16.18
CA THR A 87 7.56 -4.38 -17.49
C THR A 87 6.38 -3.43 -17.40
N ARG A 88 6.15 -2.66 -18.47
CA ARG A 88 4.95 -1.83 -18.63
C ARG A 88 3.67 -2.65 -18.49
N LYS A 89 3.66 -3.86 -19.04
CA LYS A 89 2.49 -4.76 -19.00
C LYS A 89 2.10 -5.13 -17.56
N GLU A 90 3.08 -5.42 -16.70
CA GLU A 90 2.80 -5.70 -15.28
C GLU A 90 2.12 -4.52 -14.59
N LEU A 91 2.57 -3.29 -14.88
CA LEU A 91 1.96 -2.09 -14.33
C LEU A 91 0.53 -1.89 -14.85
N GLU A 92 0.30 -2.10 -16.15
CA GLU A 92 -1.03 -2.04 -16.77
C GLU A 92 -1.99 -3.10 -16.21
N ASP A 93 -1.51 -4.33 -16.00
CA ASP A 93 -2.26 -5.41 -15.35
C ASP A 93 -2.65 -5.01 -13.92
N TYR A 94 -1.72 -4.41 -13.18
CA TYR A 94 -1.98 -3.95 -11.82
C TYR A 94 -2.98 -2.78 -11.77
N LEU A 95 -2.92 -1.85 -12.73
CA LEU A 95 -3.90 -0.78 -12.89
C LEU A 95 -5.31 -1.33 -13.16
N ARG A 96 -5.45 -2.29 -14.08
CA ARG A 96 -6.74 -2.99 -14.32
C ARG A 96 -7.28 -3.66 -13.05
N SER A 97 -6.40 -4.26 -12.25
CA SER A 97 -6.79 -4.83 -10.96
C SER A 97 -7.26 -3.77 -9.95
N LEU A 98 -6.67 -2.57 -9.94
CA LEU A 98 -7.13 -1.46 -9.09
C LEU A 98 -8.51 -0.98 -9.53
N GLU A 99 -8.72 -0.78 -10.84
CA GLU A 99 -10.00 -0.37 -11.42
C GLU A 99 -11.11 -1.38 -11.11
N GLY A 100 -10.85 -2.69 -11.26
CA GLY A 100 -11.81 -3.72 -10.89
C GLY A 100 -12.19 -3.71 -9.41
N ARG A 101 -11.23 -3.41 -8.51
CA ARG A 101 -11.50 -3.27 -7.07
C ARG A 101 -12.32 -2.03 -6.76
N GLU A 102 -12.03 -0.91 -7.40
CA GLU A 102 -12.83 0.31 -7.29
C GLU A 102 -14.27 0.05 -7.72
N GLY A 103 -14.48 -0.61 -8.87
CA GLY A 103 -15.80 -1.00 -9.38
C GLY A 103 -16.57 -1.90 -8.40
N ALA A 104 -15.91 -2.90 -7.81
CA ALA A 104 -16.52 -3.78 -6.82
C ALA A 104 -16.96 -3.02 -5.55
N ILE A 105 -16.11 -2.13 -5.02
CA ILE A 105 -16.46 -1.27 -3.88
C ILE A 105 -17.63 -0.35 -4.24
N HIS A 106 -17.61 0.24 -5.44
CA HIS A 106 -18.69 1.09 -5.92
C HIS A 106 -20.03 0.35 -6.00
N ALA A 107 -20.04 -0.87 -6.55
CA ALA A 107 -21.22 -1.70 -6.68
C ALA A 107 -21.84 -2.04 -5.31
N VAL A 108 -21.01 -2.41 -4.33
CA VAL A 108 -21.46 -2.68 -2.95
C VAL A 108 -22.09 -1.43 -2.34
N ARG A 109 -21.42 -0.27 -2.45
CA ARG A 109 -21.96 1.00 -1.95
C ARG A 109 -23.33 1.31 -2.57
N LYS A 110 -23.47 1.19 -3.89
CA LYS A 110 -24.75 1.40 -4.59
C LYS A 110 -25.84 0.43 -4.17
N SER A 111 -25.50 -0.82 -3.88
CA SER A 111 -26.45 -1.80 -3.35
C SER A 111 -26.94 -1.40 -1.95
N LEU A 112 -26.02 -1.01 -1.06
CA LEU A 112 -26.36 -0.57 0.30
C LEU A 112 -27.20 0.71 0.31
N GLU A 113 -26.94 1.67 -0.59
CA GLU A 113 -27.80 2.87 -0.76
C GLU A 113 -29.25 2.50 -1.05
N LYS A 114 -29.49 1.48 -1.89
CA LYS A 114 -30.85 1.01 -2.20
C LYS A 114 -31.47 0.25 -1.03
N GLN A 115 -30.70 -0.59 -0.35
CA GLN A 115 -31.18 -1.33 0.82
C GLN A 115 -31.56 -0.40 1.97
N LEU A 116 -30.80 0.68 2.19
CA LEU A 116 -31.10 1.67 3.22
C LEU A 116 -32.52 2.25 3.07
N GLN A 117 -32.96 2.53 1.84
CA GLN A 117 -34.32 3.02 1.57
C GLN A 117 -35.42 2.00 1.91
N LEU A 118 -35.07 0.71 2.01
CA LEU A 118 -36.00 -0.35 2.44
C LEU A 118 -36.01 -0.53 3.96
N TYR A 119 -34.93 -0.15 4.65
CA TYR A 119 -34.85 -0.21 6.12
C TYR A 119 -35.68 0.87 6.82
N ASP A 120 -35.89 2.01 6.17
CA ASP A 120 -36.66 3.12 6.71
C ASP A 120 -38.20 2.95 6.55
N LYS A 121 -38.68 1.74 6.24
CA LYS A 121 -40.09 1.35 6.15
C LYS A 121 -40.48 0.40 7.27
#